data_AF-A0A2K2V557-F1
#
_entry.id   AF-A0A2K2V557-F1
#
_cell.length_a   1.000
_cell.length_b   1.000
_cell.length_c   1.000
_cell.angle_alpha   90.00
_cell.angle_beta   90.00
_cell.angle_gamma   90.00
#
_symmetry.space_group_name_H-M   'P 1'
#
loop_
_entity.id
_entity.type
_entity.pdbx_description
1 polymer ?
#
loop_
_entity_poly.entity_id
_entity_poly.type
_entity_poly.pdbx_seq_one_letter_code
_entity_poly.pdbx_strand_id
1 'polypeptide(L)'
;ACLFSPETYESFLLLIGGLFVPLSGAFISDFLLKRDEKSKLRLDSLTSWALGITTYFLIINYVSWLGATIPSFLVSFTMQQVLGRLMR
;
A
#
# COMPACT_ATOMS: atom_id res chain seq x y z
N ALA A 1 -2.58 29.50 -21.36
CA ALA A 1 -2.95 28.07 -21.47
C ALA A 1 -2.20 27.33 -20.38
N CYS A 2 -2.88 26.55 -19.54
CA CYS A 2 -2.20 25.58 -18.67
C CYS A 2 -1.32 24.71 -19.57
N LEU A 3 -0.01 24.76 -19.39
CA LEU A 3 0.97 24.07 -20.24
C LEU A 3 0.94 22.53 -20.08
N PHE A 4 -0.01 21.99 -19.33
CA PHE A 4 -0.11 20.58 -19.02
C PHE A 4 -1.55 20.11 -18.91
N SER A 5 -1.84 19.01 -19.61
CA SER A 5 -3.09 18.27 -19.50
C SER A 5 -3.14 17.48 -18.17
N PRO A 6 -4.23 17.56 -17.40
CA PRO A 6 -4.37 16.81 -16.14
C PRO A 6 -4.28 15.29 -16.36
N GLU A 7 -4.77 14.77 -17.49
CA GLU A 7 -4.65 13.35 -17.84
C GLU A 7 -3.20 12.84 -17.92
N THR A 8 -2.23 13.72 -18.20
CA THR A 8 -0.81 13.32 -18.26
C THR A 8 -0.23 12.98 -16.88
N TYR A 9 -0.71 13.64 -15.83
CA TYR A 9 -0.23 13.42 -14.46
C TYR A 9 -1.07 12.42 -13.68
N GLU A 10 -2.31 12.22 -14.07
CA GLU A 10 -3.24 11.32 -13.37
C GLU A 10 -2.65 9.91 -13.20
N SER A 11 -2.13 9.31 -14.27
CA SER A 11 -1.53 7.97 -14.21
C SER A 11 -0.34 7.92 -13.26
N PHE A 12 0.48 8.98 -13.23
CA PHE A 12 1.60 9.09 -12.31
C PHE A 12 1.11 9.21 -10.85
N LEU A 13 0.09 10.04 -10.60
CA LEU A 13 -0.51 10.24 -9.26
C LEU A 13 -1.12 8.95 -8.73
N LEU A 14 -1.81 8.18 -9.58
CA LEU A 14 -2.34 6.87 -9.22
C LEU A 14 -1.21 5.87 -8.97
N LEU A 15 -0.15 5.87 -9.77
CA LEU A 15 0.99 4.98 -9.55
C LEU A 15 1.67 5.26 -8.20
N ILE A 16 2.02 6.52 -7.91
CA ILE A 16 2.63 6.86 -6.63
C ILE A 16 1.67 6.59 -5.47
N GLY A 17 0.37 6.88 -5.62
CA GLY A 17 -0.65 6.55 -4.63
C GLY A 17 -0.70 5.05 -4.35
N GLY A 18 -0.66 4.24 -5.40
CA GLY A 18 -0.71 2.78 -5.31
C GLY A 18 0.53 2.15 -4.71
N LEU A 19 1.69 2.79 -4.81
CA LEU A 19 2.92 2.29 -4.20
C LEU A 19 3.07 2.76 -2.75
N PHE A 20 2.85 4.05 -2.48
CA PHE A 20 3.11 4.64 -1.17
C PHE A 20 2.01 4.39 -0.14
N VAL A 21 0.73 4.36 -0.54
CA VAL A 21 -0.37 4.17 0.41
C VAL A 21 -0.30 2.77 1.06
N PRO A 22 -0.19 1.66 0.31
CA PRO A 22 0.06 0.34 0.90
C PRO A 22 1.32 0.28 1.75
N LEU A 23 2.40 0.93 1.31
CA LEU A 23 3.67 0.94 2.03
C LEU A 23 3.52 1.57 3.40
N SER A 24 2.80 2.69 3.49
CA SER A 24 2.51 3.35 4.77
C SER A 24 1.71 2.43 5.70
N GLY A 25 0.75 1.66 5.18
CA GLY A 25 -0.03 0.70 5.97
C GLY A 25 0.84 -0.40 6.59
N ALA A 26 1.72 -1.02 5.78
CA ALA A 26 2.67 -2.01 6.28
C ALA A 26 3.65 -1.39 7.29
N PHE A 27 4.20 -0.21 6.99
CA PHE A 27 5.15 0.49 7.88
C PHE A 27 4.53 0.84 9.24
N ILE A 28 3.33 1.41 9.26
CA ILE A 28 2.62 1.73 10.51
C ILE A 28 2.32 0.45 11.29
N SER A 29 1.89 -0.61 10.61
CA SER A 29 1.66 -1.90 11.26
C SER A 29 2.93 -2.44 11.91
N ASP A 30 4.07 -2.40 11.22
CA ASP A 30 5.34 -2.90 11.75
C ASP A 30 5.81 -2.08 12.97
N PHE A 31 5.65 -0.75 12.91
CA PHE A 31 5.91 0.15 14.03
C PHE A 31 5.04 -0.20 15.25
N LEU A 32 3.74 -0.45 15.06
CA LEU A 32 2.83 -0.85 16.14
C LEU A 32 3.18 -2.22 16.74
N LEU A 33 3.76 -3.12 15.94
CA LEU A 33 4.26 -4.39 16.46
C LEU A 33 5.55 -4.22 17.27
N LYS A 34 6.21 -3.06 17.30
CA LYS A 34 7.52 -2.86 17.97
C LYS A 34 8.56 -3.91 17.55
N ARG A 35 8.67 -4.14 16.25
CA ARG A 35 9.62 -5.12 15.71
C ARG A 35 11.01 -4.50 15.58
N ASP A 36 12.03 -5.28 15.94
CA ASP A 36 13.43 -4.87 15.82
C ASP A 36 13.81 -4.64 14.35
N GLU A 37 14.51 -3.54 14.07
CA GLU A 37 14.99 -3.16 12.74
C GLU A 37 16.12 -4.06 12.19
N LYS A 38 16.50 -5.11 12.94
CA LYS A 38 17.68 -5.94 12.63
C LYS A 38 17.54 -6.76 11.35
N SER A 39 16.32 -6.99 10.85
CA SER A 39 16.09 -7.65 9.57
C SER A 39 15.93 -6.62 8.45
N LYS A 40 16.97 -6.45 7.64
CA LYS A 40 17.01 -5.45 6.55
C LYS A 40 15.96 -5.68 5.46
N LEU A 41 15.52 -6.93 5.25
CA LEU A 41 14.51 -7.27 4.24
C LEU A 41 13.57 -8.35 4.78
N ARG A 42 12.33 -7.94 4.96
CA ARG A 42 11.26 -8.74 5.54
C ARG A 42 10.30 -9.19 4.45
N LEU A 43 10.35 -10.48 4.11
CA LEU A 43 9.43 -11.09 3.13
C LEU A 43 7.96 -10.87 3.52
N ASP A 44 7.66 -10.83 4.83
CA ASP A 44 6.32 -10.51 5.33
C ASP A 44 5.87 -9.09 4.97
N SER A 45 6.78 -8.12 5.01
CA SER A 45 6.47 -6.74 4.64
C SER A 45 6.32 -6.56 3.14
N LEU A 46 7.18 -7.23 2.37
CA LEU A 46 7.08 -7.22 0.90
C LEU A 46 5.77 -7.84 0.42
N THR A 47 5.34 -8.94 1.04
CA THR A 47 4.08 -9.62 0.68
C THR A 47 2.85 -8.82 1.08
N SER A 48 2.82 -8.21 2.27
CA SER A 48 1.71 -7.32 2.65
C SER A 48 1.62 -6.10 1.74
N TRP A 49 2.76 -5.53 1.37
CA TRP A 49 2.83 -4.39 0.46
C TRP A 49 2.31 -4.75 -0.94
N ALA A 50 2.78 -5.87 -1.51
CA ALA A 50 2.32 -6.35 -2.80
C ALA A 50 0.81 -6.57 -2.84
N LEU A 51 0.23 -7.15 -1.78
CA LEU A 51 -1.22 -7.33 -1.66
C LEU A 51 -1.99 -6.01 -1.60
N GLY A 52 -1.45 -5.00 -0.91
CA GLY A 52 -2.06 -3.68 -0.90
C GLY A 52 -1.99 -2.98 -2.26
N ILE A 53 -0.89 -3.14 -3.01
CA ILE A 53 -0.80 -2.63 -4.40
C ILE A 53 -1.85 -3.30 -5.29
N THR A 54 -1.93 -4.63 -5.23
CA THR A 54 -2.93 -5.38 -6.02
C THR A 54 -4.32 -4.88 -5.70
N THR A 55 -4.64 -4.70 -4.42
CA THR A 55 -5.93 -4.13 -3.98
C THR A 55 -6.17 -2.74 -4.54
N TYR A 56 -5.16 -1.86 -4.50
CA TYR A 56 -5.26 -0.49 -5.00
C TYR A 56 -5.61 -0.46 -6.49
N PHE A 57 -4.87 -1.20 -7.32
CA PHE A 57 -5.13 -1.25 -8.76
C PHE A 57 -6.44 -1.95 -9.09
N LEU A 58 -6.84 -3.01 -8.36
CA LEU A 58 -8.15 -3.62 -8.55
C LEU A 58 -9.28 -2.62 -8.30
N ILE A 59 -9.19 -1.80 -7.25
CA ILE A 59 -10.23 -0.81 -6.95
C ILE A 59 -10.30 0.27 -8.02
N ILE A 60 -9.16 0.79 -8.49
CA ILE A 60 -9.20 1.83 -9.53
C ILE A 60 -9.79 1.28 -10.83
N ASN A 61 -9.48 0.04 -11.21
CA ASN A 61 -9.95 -0.53 -12.47
C ASN A 61 -11.41 -0.99 -12.43
N TYR A 62 -11.90 -1.48 -11.27
CA TYR A 62 -13.23 -2.11 -11.18
C TYR A 62 -14.25 -1.34 -10.34
N VAL A 63 -13.81 -0.57 -9.34
CA VAL A 63 -14.69 0.04 -8.33
C VAL A 63 -14.19 1.44 -7.94
N SER A 64 -13.87 2.27 -8.94
CA SER A 64 -13.17 3.56 -8.74
C SER A 64 -13.92 4.55 -7.83
N TRP A 65 -15.25 4.47 -7.79
CA TRP A 65 -16.11 5.30 -6.92
C TRP A 65 -15.84 5.13 -5.42
N LEU A 66 -15.29 3.98 -5.00
CA LEU A 66 -14.99 3.70 -3.60
C LEU A 66 -13.76 4.45 -3.09
N GLY A 67 -12.84 4.81 -4.00
CA GLY A 67 -11.52 5.32 -3.66
C GLY A 67 -10.56 4.23 -3.17
N ALA A 68 -9.39 4.12 -3.79
CA ALA A 68 -8.47 3.00 -3.55
C ALA A 68 -7.57 3.18 -2.31
N THR A 69 -7.44 4.40 -1.79
CA THR A 69 -6.49 4.75 -0.72
C THR A 69 -6.79 4.05 0.60
N ILE A 70 -8.00 4.18 1.14
CA ILE A 70 -8.36 3.60 2.44
C ILE A 70 -8.35 2.06 2.40
N PRO A 71 -8.94 1.40 1.39
CA PRO A 71 -8.93 -0.06 1.35
C PRO A 71 -7.54 -0.65 1.14
N SER A 72 -6.70 -0.07 0.28
CA SER A 72 -5.34 -0.58 0.04
C SER A 72 -4.44 -0.45 1.27
N PHE A 73 -4.58 0.67 1.99
CA PHE A 73 -3.95 0.88 3.28
C PHE A 73 -4.37 -0.20 4.27
N LEU A 74 -5.67 -0.44 4.41
CA LEU A 74 -6.22 -1.37 5.39
C LEU A 74 -5.79 -2.82 5.10
N VAL A 75 -5.78 -3.22 3.83
CA VAL A 75 -5.28 -4.55 3.42
C VAL A 75 -3.81 -4.72 3.79
N SER A 76 -2.95 -3.77 3.41
CA SER A 76 -1.53 -3.84 3.72
C SER A 76 -1.26 -3.85 5.23
N PHE A 77 -1.97 -2.99 5.99
CA PHE A 77 -1.89 -2.92 7.44
C PHE A 77 -2.29 -4.24 8.12
N THR A 78 -3.48 -4.76 7.77
CA THR A 78 -4.00 -5.99 8.39
C THR A 78 -3.17 -7.21 8.01
N MET A 79 -2.73 -7.30 6.76
CA MET A 79 -1.88 -8.40 6.31
C MET A 79 -0.52 -8.39 7.02
N GLN A 80 0.09 -7.21 7.16
CA GLN A 80 1.33 -7.07 7.92
C GLN A 80 1.13 -7.41 9.40
N GLN A 81 0.00 -7.05 10.00
CA GLN A 81 -0.33 -7.45 11.38
C GLN A 81 -0.41 -8.97 11.51
N VAL A 82 -1.12 -9.65 10.58
CA VAL A 82 -1.33 -11.10 10.62
C VAL A 82 -0.02 -11.84 10.39
N LEU A 83 0.67 -11.56 9.28
CA LEU A 83 1.98 -12.16 8.97
C LEU A 83 3.00 -11.83 10.06
N GLY A 84 2.92 -10.62 10.61
CA GLY A 84 3.83 -10.14 11.62
C GLY A 84 3.68 -10.83 12.98
N ARG A 85 2.49 -11.37 13.26
CA ARG A 85 2.21 -12.20 14.45
C ARG A 85 2.49 -13.67 14.19
N LEU A 86 2.23 -14.17 12.97
CA LEU A 86 2.46 -15.57 12.58
C LEU A 86 3.94 -15.92 12.47
N MET A 87 4.75 -15.01 11.92
CA MET A 87 6.19 -15.21 11.69
C MET A 87 7.05 -14.64 12.84
N ARG A 88 6.47 -14.54 14.03
CA ARG A 88 7.10 -13.98 15.23
C ARG A 88 7.61 -15.10 16.12
#